data_AF-A0A0S7WL09-F1
#
_entry.id   AF-A0A0S7WL09-F1
#
_cell.length_a   1.000
_cell.length_b   1.000
_cell.length_c   1.000
_cell.angle_alpha   90.00
_cell.angle_beta   90.00
_cell.angle_gamma   90.00
#
_symmetry.space_group_name_H-M   'P 1'
#
loop_
_entity.id
_entity.type
_entity.pdbx_description
1 polymer ?
#
loop_
_entity_poly.entity_id
_entity_poly.type
_entity_poly.pdbx_seq_one_letter_code
_entity_poly.pdbx_strand_id
1 'polypeptide(L)'
;MCITAWALALLVIFASCAPRRIIKPPPKVKTPGEVVALLATQEAHLHTYAGDIEVDFHSEKMNLSFGMELYYREASELAFTLEMILGIDVAKGVLRNDTVKVFSPFRNSYFEQKLQEGRFVEFGQQRFDLVSTIEFSIGKFGFDRDNPKFVGRQQGFYLYEVADTIWDKQFWVNPATVTVAKCHWRHRDQFYDLWISYYDFRKMDDRWRPKIITLLCPAKGFRIRVKLHQEKINVEIPDRFFQLRIPEDARWIEPPSGGTSLLR
;
A
#
# COMPACT_ATOMS: atom_id res chain seq x y z
N MET A 1 61.94 -17.58 -28.49
CA MET A 1 61.23 -17.73 -27.19
C MET A 1 60.84 -16.35 -26.62
N CYS A 2 60.02 -15.54 -27.33
CA CYS A 2 59.65 -14.18 -26.89
C CYS A 2 58.13 -13.92 -26.78
N ILE A 3 57.28 -14.85 -27.21
CA ILE A 3 55.83 -14.61 -27.32
C ILE A 3 55.11 -14.83 -25.98
N THR A 4 55.66 -15.66 -25.09
CA THR A 4 55.04 -16.00 -23.79
C THR A 4 55.13 -14.88 -22.75
N ALA A 5 56.15 -14.02 -22.82
CA ALA A 5 56.32 -12.91 -21.87
C ALA A 5 55.31 -11.77 -22.10
N TRP A 6 54.98 -11.49 -23.36
CA TRP A 6 54.02 -10.43 -23.72
C TRP A 6 52.57 -10.82 -23.38
N ALA A 7 52.21 -12.09 -23.56
CA ALA A 7 50.89 -12.60 -23.18
C ALA A 7 50.66 -12.53 -21.66
N LEU A 8 51.68 -12.82 -20.85
CA LEU A 8 51.60 -12.73 -19.40
C LEU A 8 51.51 -11.27 -18.92
N ALA A 9 52.26 -10.36 -19.53
CA ALA A 9 52.22 -8.93 -19.22
C ALA A 9 50.85 -8.31 -19.54
N LEU A 10 50.24 -8.67 -20.67
CA LEU A 10 48.88 -8.24 -21.02
C LEU A 10 47.82 -8.75 -20.03
N LEU A 11 47.93 -10.01 -19.58
CA LEU A 11 47.00 -10.60 -18.62
C LEU A 11 47.06 -9.93 -17.24
N VAL A 12 48.25 -9.51 -16.80
CA VAL A 12 48.43 -8.77 -15.53
C VAL A 12 47.84 -7.36 -15.60
N ILE A 13 47.94 -6.69 -16.76
CA ILE A 13 47.36 -5.34 -16.95
C ILE A 13 45.83 -5.41 -16.92
N PHE A 14 45.20 -6.40 -17.56
CA PHE A 14 43.73 -6.56 -17.52
C PHE A 14 43.20 -7.04 -16.16
N ALA A 15 43.98 -7.82 -15.39
CA ALA A 15 43.61 -8.22 -14.04
C ALA A 15 43.64 -7.05 -13.02
N SER A 16 44.47 -6.03 -13.26
CA SER A 16 44.61 -4.86 -12.38
C SER A 16 43.49 -3.82 -12.55
N CYS A 17 42.71 -3.91 -13.64
CA CYS A 17 41.51 -3.10 -13.86
C CYS A 17 40.23 -3.73 -13.27
N ALA A 18 40.34 -4.82 -12.51
CA ALA A 18 39.19 -5.36 -11.80
C ALA A 18 38.75 -4.36 -10.72
N PRO A 19 37.50 -3.84 -10.76
CA PRO A 19 37.04 -2.85 -9.80
C PRO A 19 37.16 -3.45 -8.40
N ARG A 20 37.96 -2.79 -7.55
CA ARG A 20 38.12 -3.15 -6.14
C ARG A 20 36.73 -3.33 -5.56
N ARG A 21 36.42 -4.52 -5.05
CA ARG A 21 35.14 -4.76 -4.34
C ARG A 21 35.09 -3.78 -3.16
N ILE A 22 34.36 -2.68 -3.34
CA ILE A 22 34.04 -1.75 -2.26
C ILE A 22 33.07 -2.51 -1.36
N ILE A 23 33.61 -3.09 -0.28
CA ILE A 23 32.80 -3.67 0.79
C ILE A 23 32.10 -2.48 1.45
N LYS A 24 30.83 -2.27 1.10
CA LYS A 24 30.01 -1.26 1.78
C LYS A 24 29.88 -1.70 3.25
N PRO A 25 30.15 -0.82 4.22
CA PRO A 25 29.94 -1.16 5.62
C PRO A 25 28.47 -1.59 5.82
N PRO A 26 28.21 -2.54 6.75
CA PRO A 26 26.84 -2.94 7.04
C PRO A 26 26.02 -1.70 7.44
N PRO A 27 24.75 -1.61 7.02
CA PRO A 27 23.92 -0.46 7.33
C PRO A 27 23.84 -0.27 8.84
N LYS A 28 24.11 0.96 9.30
CA LYS A 28 24.02 1.32 10.72
C LYS A 28 22.61 1.03 11.23
N VAL A 29 22.51 0.16 12.24
CA VAL A 29 21.27 -0.12 12.96
C VAL A 29 20.89 1.14 13.72
N LYS A 30 19.70 1.66 13.45
CA LYS A 30 19.16 2.86 14.11
C LYS A 30 18.50 2.48 15.43
N THR A 31 18.49 3.40 16.39
CA THR A 31 17.79 3.25 17.67
C THR A 31 16.27 3.30 17.48
N PRO A 32 15.47 2.81 18.45
CA PRO A 32 14.01 2.84 18.33
C PRO A 32 13.43 4.25 18.13
N GLY A 33 14.01 5.27 18.78
CA GLY A 33 13.59 6.66 18.63
C GLY A 33 13.91 7.22 17.24
N GLU A 34 15.11 6.96 16.72
CA GLU A 34 15.48 7.36 15.35
C GLU A 34 14.58 6.70 14.28
N VAL A 35 14.24 5.42 14.46
CA VAL A 35 13.33 4.69 13.55
C VAL A 35 11.95 5.33 13.53
N VAL A 36 11.36 5.62 14.69
CA VAL A 36 10.05 6.30 14.77
C VAL A 36 10.09 7.67 14.14
N ALA A 37 11.10 8.48 14.47
CA ALA A 37 11.22 9.83 13.91
C ALA A 37 11.32 9.81 12.38
N LEU A 38 12.08 8.85 11.82
CA LEU A 38 12.20 8.69 10.38
C LEU A 38 10.90 8.20 9.73
N LEU A 39 10.19 7.23 10.32
CA LEU A 39 8.89 6.78 9.81
C LEU A 39 7.86 7.92 9.84
N ALA A 40 7.75 8.64 10.96
CA ALA A 40 6.88 9.80 11.10
C ALA A 40 7.19 10.87 10.03
N THR A 41 8.47 11.20 9.84
CA THR A 41 8.89 12.16 8.80
C THR A 41 8.57 11.65 7.39
N GLN A 42 8.71 10.35 7.15
CA GLN A 42 8.39 9.76 5.85
C GLN A 42 6.89 9.85 5.53
N GLU A 43 6.03 9.59 6.52
CA GLU A 43 4.58 9.68 6.40
C GLU A 43 4.10 11.12 6.23
N ALA A 44 4.62 12.04 7.05
CA ALA A 44 4.29 13.46 6.99
C ALA A 44 4.68 14.11 5.66
N HIS A 45 5.78 13.64 5.05
CA HIS A 45 6.21 14.10 3.72
C HIS A 45 5.47 13.42 2.57
N LEU A 46 4.51 12.52 2.81
CA LEU A 46 3.70 11.93 1.75
C LEU A 46 2.46 12.79 1.52
N HIS A 47 2.60 13.76 0.60
CA HIS A 47 1.55 14.71 0.23
C HIS A 47 0.69 14.19 -0.91
N THR A 48 1.31 13.52 -1.89
CA THR A 48 0.58 12.91 -3.00
C THR A 48 1.12 11.52 -3.31
N TYR A 49 0.26 10.69 -3.85
CA TYR A 49 0.62 9.37 -4.37
C TYR A 49 -0.18 9.09 -5.63
N ALA A 50 0.50 8.58 -6.65
CA ALA A 50 -0.12 8.05 -7.85
C ALA A 50 0.50 6.67 -8.12
N GLY A 51 -0.34 5.64 -8.27
CA GLY A 51 0.16 4.29 -8.49
C GLY A 51 -0.75 3.44 -9.35
N ASP A 52 -0.12 2.49 -10.05
CA ASP A 52 -0.76 1.40 -10.77
C ASP A 52 -0.51 0.11 -9.98
N ILE A 53 -1.59 -0.54 -9.58
CA ILE A 53 -1.60 -1.65 -8.63
C ILE A 53 -2.49 -2.78 -9.14
N GLU A 54 -1.98 -4.00 -9.06
CA GLU A 54 -2.77 -5.20 -9.30
C GLU A 54 -3.22 -5.79 -7.96
N VAL A 55 -4.50 -6.10 -7.86
CA VAL A 55 -5.13 -6.65 -6.66
C VAL A 55 -5.67 -8.04 -6.95
N ASP A 56 -5.09 -9.04 -6.30
CA ASP A 56 -5.58 -10.41 -6.29
C ASP A 56 -6.35 -10.66 -4.98
N PHE A 57 -7.68 -10.81 -5.07
CA PHE A 57 -8.56 -11.18 -3.98
C PHE A 57 -8.89 -12.67 -4.03
N HIS A 58 -8.67 -13.37 -2.92
CA HIS A 58 -8.95 -14.79 -2.75
C HIS A 58 -9.80 -15.03 -1.51
N SER A 59 -10.88 -15.79 -1.68
CA SER A 59 -11.74 -16.28 -0.60
C SER A 59 -12.37 -17.61 -1.02
N GLU A 60 -13.02 -18.31 -0.08
CA GLU A 60 -13.75 -19.56 -0.41
C GLU A 60 -14.84 -19.37 -1.48
N LYS A 61 -15.46 -18.19 -1.54
CA LYS A 61 -16.60 -17.90 -2.42
C LYS A 61 -16.21 -17.26 -3.75
N MET A 62 -15.02 -16.67 -3.82
CA MET A 62 -14.65 -15.79 -4.92
C MET A 62 -13.14 -15.65 -5.06
N ASN A 63 -12.70 -15.72 -6.32
CA ASN A 63 -11.35 -15.38 -6.77
C ASN A 63 -11.47 -14.28 -7.81
N LEU A 64 -10.83 -13.15 -7.57
CA LEU A 64 -10.90 -11.99 -8.45
C LEU A 64 -9.50 -11.39 -8.57
N SER A 65 -9.13 -10.96 -9.77
CA SER A 65 -7.92 -10.18 -10.02
C SER A 65 -8.29 -8.99 -10.89
N PHE A 66 -7.82 -7.80 -10.50
CA PHE A 66 -8.10 -6.55 -11.20
C PHE A 66 -6.93 -5.58 -11.07
N GLY A 67 -6.77 -4.74 -12.07
CA GLY A 67 -5.91 -3.56 -12.02
C GLY A 67 -6.62 -2.41 -11.33
N MET A 68 -5.85 -1.54 -10.69
CA MET A 68 -6.33 -0.34 -10.04
C MET A 68 -5.33 0.80 -10.27
N GLU A 69 -5.83 1.89 -10.84
CA GLU A 69 -5.14 3.18 -10.70
C GLU A 69 -5.58 3.83 -9.40
N LEU A 70 -4.63 4.30 -8.60
CA LEU A 70 -4.89 4.95 -7.32
C LEU A 70 -4.19 6.30 -7.25
N TYR A 71 -4.96 7.33 -6.95
CA TYR A 71 -4.49 8.69 -6.72
C TYR A 71 -4.88 9.11 -5.31
N TYR A 72 -3.92 9.66 -4.58
CA TYR A 72 -4.09 10.23 -3.26
C TYR A 72 -3.49 11.63 -3.23
N ARG A 73 -4.18 12.53 -2.54
CA ARG A 73 -3.69 13.85 -2.21
C ARG A 73 -4.06 14.19 -0.78
N GLU A 74 -3.14 14.89 -0.12
CA GLU A 74 -3.33 15.47 1.21
C GLU A 74 -4.65 16.25 1.28
N ALA A 75 -5.26 16.31 2.47
CA ALA A 75 -6.70 16.56 2.69
C ALA A 75 -7.63 15.36 2.41
N SER A 76 -7.06 14.15 2.35
CA SER A 76 -7.82 12.89 2.27
C SER A 76 -8.66 12.75 1.01
N GLU A 77 -8.20 13.36 -0.09
CA GLU A 77 -8.79 13.10 -1.40
C GLU A 77 -8.22 11.81 -1.97
N LEU A 78 -9.11 10.89 -2.34
CA LEU A 78 -8.75 9.66 -3.01
C LEU A 78 -9.53 9.58 -4.31
N ALA A 79 -8.87 9.11 -5.35
CA ALA A 79 -9.52 8.70 -6.57
C ALA A 79 -8.97 7.35 -7.01
N PHE A 80 -9.83 6.49 -7.54
CA PHE A 80 -9.43 5.21 -8.05
C PHE A 80 -10.20 4.82 -9.30
N THR A 81 -9.56 4.06 -10.17
CA THR A 81 -10.18 3.39 -11.31
C THR A 81 -9.88 1.91 -11.19
N LEU A 82 -10.91 1.06 -11.25
CA LEU A 82 -10.78 -0.39 -11.24
C LEU A 82 -10.97 -0.93 -12.67
N GLU A 83 -10.03 -1.76 -13.10
CA GLU A 83 -9.98 -2.33 -14.44
C GLU A 83 -9.88 -3.87 -14.37
N MET A 84 -10.67 -4.59 -15.16
CA MET A 84 -10.48 -6.04 -15.31
C MET A 84 -9.37 -6.37 -16.32
N ILE A 85 -8.96 -7.65 -16.40
CA ILE A 85 -7.86 -8.21 -17.22
C ILE A 85 -7.96 -7.92 -18.74
N LEU A 86 -9.00 -7.21 -19.21
CA LEU A 86 -9.19 -6.79 -20.60
C LEU A 86 -9.24 -5.25 -20.79
N GLY A 87 -8.79 -4.47 -19.79
CA GLY A 87 -8.81 -3.01 -19.84
C GLY A 87 -10.21 -2.40 -19.79
N ILE A 88 -11.18 -3.14 -19.25
CA ILE A 88 -12.57 -2.67 -19.09
C ILE A 88 -12.68 -1.99 -17.72
N ASP A 89 -12.95 -0.69 -17.73
CA ASP A 89 -13.29 0.10 -16.54
C ASP A 89 -14.57 -0.45 -15.89
N VAL A 90 -14.44 -1.10 -14.75
CA VAL A 90 -15.61 -1.63 -14.01
C VAL A 90 -16.13 -0.67 -12.96
N ALA A 91 -15.25 0.18 -12.41
CA ALA A 91 -15.63 1.20 -11.45
C ALA A 91 -14.64 2.37 -11.46
N LYS A 92 -15.17 3.57 -11.22
CA LYS A 92 -14.40 4.79 -10.91
C LYS A 92 -14.93 5.36 -9.62
N GLY A 93 -14.06 5.70 -8.69
CA GLY A 93 -14.48 6.22 -7.40
C GLY A 93 -13.67 7.42 -6.97
N VAL A 94 -14.32 8.30 -6.21
CA VAL A 94 -13.69 9.43 -5.53
C VAL A 94 -14.17 9.45 -4.08
N LEU A 95 -13.23 9.62 -3.15
CA LEU A 95 -13.51 9.97 -1.76
C LEU A 95 -13.12 11.43 -1.53
N ARG A 96 -14.06 12.23 -1.06
CA ARG A 96 -13.83 13.62 -0.65
C ARG A 96 -14.80 13.97 0.49
N ASN A 97 -14.31 14.66 1.52
CA ASN A 97 -15.13 15.11 2.65
C ASN A 97 -16.01 13.98 3.24
N ASP A 98 -15.39 12.83 3.54
CA ASP A 98 -16.04 11.62 4.08
C ASP A 98 -17.15 11.03 3.20
N THR A 99 -17.24 11.46 1.94
CA THR A 99 -18.23 10.99 0.99
C THR A 99 -17.54 10.21 -0.11
N VAL A 100 -17.87 8.93 -0.21
CA VAL A 100 -17.43 8.07 -1.31
C VAL A 100 -18.49 8.10 -2.41
N LYS A 101 -18.07 8.41 -3.62
CA LYS A 101 -18.90 8.32 -4.82
C LYS A 101 -18.26 7.35 -5.77
N VAL A 102 -19.03 6.38 -6.26
CA VAL A 102 -18.54 5.36 -7.19
C VAL A 102 -19.50 5.24 -8.35
N PHE A 103 -18.95 5.22 -9.55
CA PHE A 103 -19.66 5.02 -10.80
C PHE A 103 -19.14 3.76 -11.47
N SER A 104 -20.05 2.90 -11.94
CA SER A 104 -19.73 1.76 -12.78
C SER A 104 -20.11 2.08 -14.24
N PRO A 105 -19.14 2.36 -15.12
CA PRO A 105 -19.42 2.58 -16.54
C PRO A 105 -20.10 1.38 -17.19
N PHE A 106 -19.68 0.17 -16.80
CA PHE A 106 -20.23 -1.10 -17.30
C PHE A 106 -21.73 -1.26 -17.03
N ARG A 107 -22.21 -0.82 -15.85
CA ARG A 107 -23.63 -0.91 -15.47
C ARG A 107 -24.42 0.36 -15.74
N ASN A 108 -23.73 1.42 -16.15
CA ASN A 108 -24.24 2.79 -16.19
C ASN A 108 -24.99 3.16 -14.90
N SER A 109 -24.37 2.90 -13.75
CA SER A 109 -24.96 3.16 -12.44
C SER A 109 -23.96 3.75 -11.46
N TYR A 110 -24.45 4.49 -10.47
CA TYR A 110 -23.61 5.09 -9.44
C TYR A 110 -24.28 5.04 -8.07
N PHE A 111 -23.46 5.10 -7.03
CA PHE A 111 -23.93 5.38 -5.68
C PHE A 111 -23.06 6.44 -5.03
N GLU A 112 -23.60 7.02 -3.97
CA GLU A 112 -22.93 8.00 -3.13
C GLU A 112 -23.25 7.67 -1.68
N GLN A 113 -22.22 7.59 -0.84
CA GLN A 113 -22.37 7.21 0.56
C GLN A 113 -21.46 8.09 1.42
N LYS A 114 -22.04 8.66 2.48
CA LYS A 114 -21.24 9.19 3.59
C LYS A 114 -20.72 8.02 4.40
N LEU A 115 -19.42 7.99 4.66
CA LEU A 115 -18.82 6.94 5.45
C LEU A 115 -19.31 7.07 6.91
N GLN A 116 -20.20 6.16 7.34
CA GLN A 116 -20.62 6.07 8.74
C GLN A 116 -19.44 5.55 9.58
N GLU A 117 -19.16 6.21 10.71
CA GLU A 117 -17.90 6.05 11.46
C GLU A 117 -16.65 6.23 10.56
N GLY A 118 -16.81 6.96 9.45
CA GLY A 118 -15.78 7.60 8.65
C GLY A 118 -14.97 6.71 7.70
N ARG A 119 -15.10 5.37 7.69
CA ARG A 119 -14.10 4.54 6.96
C ARG A 119 -14.56 3.28 6.26
N PHE A 120 -15.75 2.73 6.54
CA PHE A 120 -16.10 1.38 6.06
C PHE A 120 -16.90 1.37 4.76
N VAL A 121 -16.60 0.41 3.89
CA VAL A 121 -17.36 0.05 2.68
C VAL A 121 -17.70 -1.44 2.68
N GLU A 122 -18.86 -1.79 2.13
CA GLU A 122 -19.24 -3.19 1.93
C GLU A 122 -18.85 -3.65 0.53
N PHE A 123 -18.18 -4.80 0.44
CA PHE A 123 -17.87 -5.48 -0.82
C PHE A 123 -18.29 -6.94 -0.73
N GLY A 124 -19.45 -7.24 -1.33
CA GLY A 124 -20.13 -8.51 -1.10
C GLY A 124 -20.53 -8.63 0.38
N GLN A 125 -20.20 -9.75 1.02
CA GLN A 125 -20.51 -9.98 2.45
C GLN A 125 -19.40 -9.50 3.41
N GLN A 126 -18.42 -8.75 2.90
CA GLN A 126 -17.26 -8.31 3.67
C GLN A 126 -17.33 -6.80 3.88
N ARG A 127 -17.02 -6.35 5.10
CA ARG A 127 -16.91 -4.94 5.47
C ARG A 127 -15.43 -4.58 5.54
N PHE A 128 -15.01 -3.58 4.77
CA PHE A 128 -13.62 -3.13 4.65
C PHE A 128 -13.47 -1.71 5.15
N ASP A 129 -12.44 -1.45 5.97
CA ASP A 129 -11.99 -0.09 6.25
C ASP A 129 -11.22 0.42 5.02
N LEU A 130 -11.91 1.14 4.12
CA LEU A 130 -11.37 1.60 2.85
C LEU A 130 -10.20 2.56 3.07
N VAL A 131 -10.36 3.51 3.99
CA VAL A 131 -9.37 4.55 4.27
C VAL A 131 -8.09 3.92 4.79
N SER A 132 -8.18 3.11 5.84
CA SER A 132 -6.99 2.46 6.41
C SER A 132 -6.37 1.47 5.42
N THR A 133 -7.19 0.83 4.57
CA THR A 133 -6.70 -0.08 3.52
C THR A 133 -5.82 0.64 2.52
N ILE A 134 -6.27 1.81 2.06
CA ILE A 134 -5.50 2.65 1.15
C ILE A 134 -4.28 3.24 1.86
N GLU A 135 -4.44 3.79 3.07
CA GLU A 135 -3.34 4.38 3.84
C GLU A 135 -2.17 3.40 4.00
N PHE A 136 -2.42 2.14 4.43
CA PHE A 136 -1.31 1.19 4.57
C PHE A 136 -0.67 0.84 3.22
N SER A 137 -1.45 0.81 2.13
CA SER A 137 -0.94 0.50 0.78
C SER A 137 0.00 1.57 0.26
N ILE A 138 -0.22 2.83 0.64
CA ILE A 138 0.64 3.96 0.25
C ILE A 138 1.75 4.20 1.29
N GLY A 139 1.73 3.49 2.41
CA GLY A 139 2.75 3.55 3.46
C GLY A 139 2.50 4.61 4.53
N LYS A 140 1.23 4.95 4.80
CA LYS A 140 0.78 5.70 5.97
C LYS A 140 0.31 4.73 7.04
N PHE A 141 1.08 4.57 8.11
CA PHE A 141 0.78 3.63 9.19
C PHE A 141 0.33 4.30 10.49
N GLY A 142 0.48 5.62 10.60
CA GLY A 142 0.12 6.43 11.76
C GLY A 142 1.32 6.79 12.66
N PHE A 143 2.56 6.63 12.18
CA PHE A 143 3.73 6.97 13.01
C PHE A 143 3.87 8.48 13.26
N ASP A 144 3.28 9.32 12.41
CA ASP A 144 3.27 10.79 12.54
C ASP A 144 2.17 11.33 13.47
N ARG A 145 1.07 10.58 13.66
CA ARG A 145 -0.14 11.02 14.37
C ARG A 145 -0.48 10.27 15.65
N ASP A 146 -0.18 8.97 15.74
CA ASP A 146 -0.81 8.07 16.73
C ASP A 146 0.14 7.66 17.88
N ASN A 147 1.14 8.49 18.19
CA ASN A 147 2.12 8.32 19.28
C ASN A 147 2.65 6.87 19.45
N PRO A 148 3.42 6.35 18.48
CA PRO A 148 3.88 4.98 18.46
C PRO A 148 4.75 4.63 19.69
N LYS A 149 4.40 3.55 20.38
CA LYS A 149 5.11 3.05 21.56
C LYS A 149 6.04 1.89 21.19
N PHE A 150 7.33 2.03 21.48
CA PHE A 150 8.26 0.91 21.38
C PHE A 150 8.00 -0.10 22.50
N VAL A 151 7.83 -1.38 22.15
CA VAL A 151 7.54 -2.44 23.13
C VAL A 151 8.61 -3.52 23.21
N GLY A 152 9.54 -3.58 22.26
CA GLY A 152 10.67 -4.49 22.34
C GLY A 152 11.26 -4.89 20.99
N ARG A 153 12.04 -5.98 21.01
CA ARG A 153 12.70 -6.52 19.83
C ARG A 153 12.31 -7.98 19.63
N GLN A 154 12.00 -8.36 18.40
CA GLN A 154 11.68 -9.74 18.04
C GLN A 154 12.34 -10.10 16.70
N GLN A 155 13.11 -11.19 16.67
CA GLN A 155 13.75 -11.72 15.45
C GLN A 155 14.52 -10.66 14.63
N GLY A 156 15.18 -9.72 15.31
CA GLY A 156 15.94 -8.64 14.67
C GLY A 156 15.14 -7.38 14.36
N PHE A 157 13.80 -7.41 14.43
CA PHE A 157 12.91 -6.27 14.22
C PHE A 157 12.60 -5.52 15.52
N TYR A 158 12.32 -4.22 15.41
CA TYR A 158 11.68 -3.45 16.47
C TYR A 158 10.17 -3.61 16.41
N LEU A 159 9.56 -3.80 17.56
CA LEU A 159 8.12 -3.92 17.71
C LEU A 159 7.57 -2.60 18.26
N TYR A 160 6.59 -2.05 17.54
CA TYR A 160 5.85 -0.86 17.96
C TYR A 160 4.36 -1.17 18.09
N GLU A 161 3.74 -0.53 19.06
CA GLU A 161 2.29 -0.50 19.24
C GLU A 161 1.76 0.90 18.90
N VAL A 162 0.70 0.92 18.13
CA VAL A 162 -0.05 2.13 17.77
C VAL A 162 -1.52 1.79 17.93
N ALA A 163 -2.29 2.70 18.50
CA ALA A 163 -3.69 2.46 18.73
C ALA A 163 -4.50 3.69 18.31
N ASP A 164 -5.55 3.47 17.52
CA ASP A 164 -6.52 4.51 17.18
C ASP A 164 -7.90 4.15 17.75
N THR A 165 -8.96 4.81 17.30
CA THR A 165 -10.32 4.57 17.79
C THR A 165 -10.88 3.21 17.38
N ILE A 166 -10.36 2.58 16.32
CA ILE A 166 -10.90 1.36 15.69
C ILE A 166 -9.96 0.17 15.87
N TRP A 167 -8.65 0.42 15.76
CA TRP A 167 -7.63 -0.61 15.63
C TRP A 167 -6.56 -0.51 16.72
N ASP A 168 -6.22 -1.65 17.30
CA ASP A 168 -4.95 -1.86 17.98
C ASP A 168 -3.96 -2.48 16.99
N LYS A 169 -2.83 -1.81 16.74
CA LYS A 169 -1.89 -2.15 15.68
C LYS A 169 -0.51 -2.46 16.26
N GLN A 170 0.08 -3.56 15.79
CA GLN A 170 1.46 -3.93 16.06
C GLN A 170 2.29 -3.90 14.78
N PHE A 171 3.50 -3.34 14.84
CA PHE A 171 4.39 -3.16 13.69
C PHE A 171 5.76 -3.77 13.94
N TRP A 172 6.20 -4.64 13.02
CA TRP A 172 7.56 -5.17 12.99
C TRP A 172 8.38 -4.35 12.00
N VAL A 173 9.28 -3.52 12.52
CA VAL A 173 10.08 -2.57 11.75
C VAL A 173 11.54 -3.02 11.68
N ASN A 174 12.10 -3.06 10.48
CA ASN A 174 13.51 -3.33 10.29
C ASN A 174 14.33 -2.07 10.63
N PRO A 175 15.19 -2.09 11.66
CA PRO A 175 15.92 -0.89 12.09
C PRO A 175 17.05 -0.48 11.14
N ALA A 176 17.51 -1.37 10.26
CA ALA A 176 18.55 -1.04 9.29
C ALA A 176 17.95 -0.27 8.09
N THR A 177 16.85 -0.77 7.53
CA THR A 177 16.20 -0.20 6.34
C THR A 177 15.09 0.81 6.67
N VAL A 178 14.63 0.86 7.92
CA VAL A 178 13.50 1.70 8.37
C VAL A 178 12.23 1.36 7.58
N THR A 179 11.92 0.07 7.51
CA THR A 179 10.74 -0.44 6.77
C THR A 179 9.86 -1.28 7.67
N VAL A 180 8.56 -1.08 7.58
CA VAL A 180 7.56 -1.97 8.17
C VAL A 180 7.53 -3.27 7.37
N ALA A 181 7.95 -4.39 7.96
CA ALA A 181 7.95 -5.70 7.30
C ALA A 181 6.62 -6.44 7.48
N LYS A 182 5.96 -6.23 8.62
CA LYS A 182 4.71 -6.88 8.99
C LYS A 182 3.90 -6.00 9.94
N CYS A 183 2.58 -6.09 9.85
CA CYS A 183 1.64 -5.54 10.82
C CYS A 183 0.63 -6.60 11.27
N HIS A 184 0.11 -6.41 12.47
CA HIS A 184 -1.07 -7.11 12.98
C HIS A 184 -2.03 -6.07 13.51
N TRP A 185 -3.23 -6.02 12.93
CA TRP A 185 -4.28 -5.10 13.34
C TRP A 185 -5.43 -5.90 13.94
N ARG A 186 -5.81 -5.54 15.15
CA ARG A 186 -6.96 -6.10 15.86
C ARG A 186 -8.05 -5.06 15.91
N HIS A 187 -9.23 -5.40 15.40
CA HIS A 187 -10.38 -4.51 15.52
C HIS A 187 -10.89 -4.53 16.97
N ARG A 188 -11.20 -3.36 17.54
CA ARG A 188 -11.64 -3.26 18.95
C ARG A 188 -13.02 -3.85 19.20
N ASP A 189 -13.97 -3.54 18.31
CA ASP A 189 -15.37 -3.96 18.48
C ASP A 189 -15.76 -5.22 17.70
N GLN A 190 -14.93 -5.65 16.76
CA GLN A 190 -15.21 -6.80 15.90
C GLN A 190 -14.13 -7.86 16.14
N PHE A 191 -14.55 -9.11 16.34
CA PHE A 191 -13.65 -10.22 16.64
C PHE A 191 -12.93 -10.74 15.37
N TYR A 192 -12.17 -9.88 14.69
CA TYR A 192 -11.26 -10.32 13.64
C TYR A 192 -9.97 -9.51 13.62
N ASP A 193 -8.95 -10.20 13.10
CA ASP A 193 -7.60 -9.68 12.96
C ASP A 193 -7.21 -9.60 11.49
N LEU A 194 -6.40 -8.60 11.16
CA LEU A 194 -5.74 -8.45 9.87
C LEU A 194 -4.24 -8.63 10.04
N TRP A 195 -3.67 -9.58 9.29
CA TRP A 195 -2.24 -9.78 9.19
C TRP A 195 -1.76 -9.19 7.87
N ILE A 196 -0.92 -8.16 7.94
CA ILE A 196 -0.41 -7.45 6.77
C ILE A 196 1.09 -7.71 6.67
N SER A 197 1.59 -8.05 5.49
CA SER A 197 3.01 -8.33 5.26
C SER A 197 3.49 -7.68 3.98
N TYR A 198 4.73 -7.19 4.03
CA TYR A 198 5.34 -6.36 2.99
C TYR A 198 6.59 -7.07 2.47
N TYR A 199 6.70 -7.18 1.14
CA TYR A 199 7.74 -7.95 0.46
C TYR A 199 8.31 -7.22 -0.74
N ASP A 200 9.43 -7.75 -1.27
CA ASP A 200 10.16 -7.24 -2.43
C ASP A 200 10.41 -5.73 -2.34
N PHE A 201 11.12 -5.33 -1.27
CA PHE A 201 11.42 -3.93 -1.05
C PHE A 201 12.40 -3.41 -2.11
N ARG A 202 12.06 -2.27 -2.70
CA ARG A 202 12.95 -1.54 -3.62
C ARG A 202 13.24 -0.16 -3.06
N LYS A 203 14.48 0.29 -3.28
CA LYS A 203 14.85 1.66 -2.96
C LYS A 203 14.28 2.58 -4.05
N MET A 204 13.47 3.53 -3.63
CA MET A 204 12.96 4.64 -4.44
C MET A 204 13.43 5.93 -3.78
N ASP A 205 14.26 6.69 -4.51
CA ASP A 205 15.04 7.81 -3.97
C ASP A 205 15.84 7.37 -2.72
N ASP A 206 15.50 7.92 -1.56
CA ASP A 206 16.13 7.61 -0.26
C ASP A 206 15.28 6.74 0.67
N ARG A 207 14.22 6.12 0.15
CA ARG A 207 13.28 5.32 0.94
C ARG A 207 13.13 3.92 0.36
N TRP A 208 12.92 2.94 1.24
CA TRP A 208 12.60 1.58 0.83
C TRP A 208 11.09 1.41 0.83
N ARG A 209 10.54 0.96 -0.31
CA ARG A 209 9.11 0.71 -0.47
C ARG A 209 8.85 -0.73 -0.88
N PRO A 210 7.79 -1.37 -0.36
CA PRO A 210 7.44 -2.72 -0.77
C PRO A 210 6.89 -2.73 -2.20
N LYS A 211 7.10 -3.82 -2.94
CA LYS A 211 6.42 -4.06 -4.23
C LYS A 211 5.25 -5.02 -4.11
N ILE A 212 5.18 -5.77 -3.02
CA ILE A 212 4.09 -6.70 -2.75
C ILE A 212 3.60 -6.48 -1.33
N ILE A 213 2.29 -6.32 -1.18
CA ILE A 213 1.60 -6.27 0.11
C ILE A 213 0.63 -7.45 0.14
N THR A 214 0.62 -8.20 1.24
CA THR A 214 -0.37 -9.25 1.46
C THR A 214 -1.14 -8.95 2.73
N LEU A 215 -2.46 -8.92 2.62
CA LEU A 215 -3.38 -8.83 3.73
C LEU A 215 -4.11 -10.16 3.88
N LEU A 216 -4.18 -10.67 5.10
CA LEU A 216 -4.82 -11.93 5.44
C LEU A 216 -5.78 -11.71 6.61
N CYS A 217 -7.03 -12.14 6.45
CA CYS A 217 -8.00 -12.20 7.54
C CYS A 217 -8.43 -13.66 7.75
N PRO A 218 -7.79 -14.39 8.68
CA PRO A 218 -8.10 -15.81 8.90
C PRO A 218 -9.55 -16.05 9.32
N ALA A 219 -10.09 -15.22 10.22
CA ALA A 219 -11.45 -15.35 10.72
C ALA A 219 -12.53 -15.18 9.64
N LYS A 220 -12.21 -14.46 8.56
CA LYS A 220 -13.11 -14.23 7.42
C LYS A 220 -12.74 -15.06 6.19
N GLY A 221 -11.69 -15.88 6.28
CA GLY A 221 -11.28 -16.78 5.20
C GLY A 221 -10.88 -16.08 3.90
N PHE A 222 -10.33 -14.86 3.98
CA PHE A 222 -9.89 -14.14 2.78
C PHE A 222 -8.44 -13.67 2.84
N ARG A 223 -7.85 -13.55 1.66
CA ARG A 223 -6.51 -13.02 1.42
C ARG A 223 -6.55 -12.03 0.26
N ILE A 224 -5.87 -10.91 0.43
CA ILE A 224 -5.66 -9.90 -0.61
C ILE A 224 -4.16 -9.80 -0.86
N ARG A 225 -3.74 -9.87 -2.12
CA ARG A 225 -2.38 -9.56 -2.52
C ARG A 225 -2.41 -8.34 -3.43
N VAL A 226 -1.65 -7.31 -3.08
CA VAL A 226 -1.48 -6.08 -3.86
C VAL A 226 -0.07 -6.09 -4.43
N LYS A 227 0.08 -5.94 -5.74
CA LYS A 227 1.37 -5.79 -6.42
C LYS A 227 1.46 -4.37 -6.99
N LEU A 228 2.50 -3.63 -6.60
CA LEU A 228 2.72 -2.25 -7.02
C LEU A 228 3.59 -2.22 -8.27
N HIS A 229 2.99 -1.96 -9.43
CA HIS A 229 3.70 -1.92 -10.71
C HIS A 229 4.45 -0.61 -10.89
N GLN A 230 3.73 0.50 -10.74
CA GLN A 230 4.28 1.85 -10.83
C GLN A 230 3.84 2.69 -9.64
N GLU A 231 4.74 3.56 -9.16
CA GLU A 231 4.49 4.44 -8.04
C GLU A 231 5.17 5.80 -8.31
N LYS A 232 4.47 6.89 -8.03
CA LYS A 232 5.02 8.24 -7.97
C LYS A 232 4.51 8.90 -6.69
N ILE A 233 5.40 9.60 -6.00
CA ILE A 233 5.12 10.23 -4.70
C ILE A 233 5.51 11.70 -4.81
N ASN A 234 4.72 12.57 -4.17
CA ASN A 234 4.96 14.02 -4.16
C ASN A 234 5.10 14.64 -5.55
N VAL A 235 4.34 14.09 -6.51
CA VAL A 235 4.17 14.66 -7.84
C VAL A 235 2.87 15.46 -7.87
N GLU A 236 2.82 16.50 -8.71
CA GLU A 236 1.58 17.21 -8.97
C GLU A 236 0.56 16.27 -9.63
N ILE A 237 -0.62 16.15 -9.04
CA ILE A 237 -1.74 15.36 -9.57
C ILE A 237 -2.83 16.32 -10.03
N PRO A 238 -3.14 16.38 -11.33
CA PRO A 238 -4.20 17.22 -11.87
C PRO A 238 -5.58 16.96 -11.24
N ASP A 239 -6.35 18.02 -11.00
CA ASP A 239 -7.68 17.93 -10.38
C ASP A 239 -8.68 17.04 -11.13
N ARG A 240 -8.50 16.87 -12.44
CA ARG A 240 -9.34 16.00 -13.27
C ARG A 240 -9.39 14.55 -12.76
N PHE A 241 -8.34 14.07 -12.08
CA PHE A 241 -8.31 12.72 -11.52
C PHE A 241 -9.27 12.58 -10.32
N PHE A 242 -9.55 13.67 -9.61
CA PHE A 242 -10.45 13.73 -8.46
C PHE A 242 -11.86 14.23 -8.83
N GLN A 243 -12.15 14.34 -10.13
CA GLN A 243 -13.47 14.73 -10.64
C GLN A 243 -14.15 13.51 -11.26
N LEU A 244 -15.12 12.94 -10.56
CA LEU A 244 -15.92 11.84 -11.09
C LEU A 244 -17.01 12.40 -12.01
N ARG A 245 -16.87 12.17 -13.32
CA ARG A 245 -17.91 12.49 -14.31
C ARG A 245 -18.91 11.34 -14.39
N ILE A 246 -20.17 11.62 -14.05
CA ILE A 246 -21.27 10.67 -14.13
C ILE A 246 -22.20 11.12 -15.26
N PRO A 247 -22.49 10.26 -16.25
CA PRO A 247 -23.47 10.56 -17.30
C PRO A 247 -24.85 10.91 -16.73
N GLU A 248 -25.59 11.78 -17.41
CA GLU A 248 -26.93 12.20 -16.98
C GLU A 248 -27.95 11.04 -16.98
N ASP A 249 -27.73 10.03 -17.82
CA ASP A 249 -28.56 8.83 -17.93
C ASP A 249 -28.13 7.71 -16.96
N ALA A 250 -27.11 7.94 -16.13
CA ALA A 250 -26.65 6.96 -15.16
C ALA A 250 -27.68 6.76 -14.04
N ARG A 251 -27.94 5.51 -13.70
CA ARG A 251 -28.93 5.15 -12.68
C ARG A 251 -28.31 5.26 -11.29
N TRP A 252 -28.91 6.05 -10.41
CA TRP A 252 -28.60 5.97 -8.99
C TRP A 252 -29.04 4.61 -8.45
N ILE A 253 -28.17 3.96 -7.68
CA ILE A 253 -28.49 2.77 -6.91
C ILE A 253 -28.30 3.07 -5.44
N GLU A 254 -29.15 2.48 -4.61
CA GLU A 254 -28.98 2.54 -3.17
C GLU A 254 -27.61 1.93 -2.81
N PRO A 255 -26.81 2.60 -1.96
CA PRO A 255 -25.58 2.01 -1.46
C PRO A 255 -25.91 0.66 -0.83
N PRO A 256 -25.08 -0.37 -1.02
CA PRO A 256 -25.35 -1.67 -0.44
C PRO A 256 -25.53 -1.54 1.08
N SER A 257 -26.78 -1.70 1.52
CA SER A 257 -27.19 -1.80 2.91
C SER A 257 -27.29 -3.29 3.25
N GLY A 258 -26.15 -3.93 3.54
CA GLY A 258 -26.12 -5.35 3.90
C GLY A 258 -25.95 -6.31 2.72
N GLY A 259 -24.95 -6.08 1.87
CA GLY A 259 -24.36 -7.17 1.08
C GLY A 259 -24.81 -7.34 -0.38
N THR A 260 -25.28 -6.30 -1.07
CA THR A 260 -25.45 -6.35 -2.54
C THR A 260 -24.12 -6.01 -3.25
N SER A 261 -23.48 -7.01 -3.84
CA SER A 261 -22.20 -6.86 -4.54
C SER A 261 -22.31 -6.02 -5.82
N LEU A 262 -21.44 -5.02 -6.00
CA LEU A 262 -21.28 -4.27 -7.26
C LEU A 262 -20.73 -5.12 -8.42
N LEU A 263 -20.30 -6.37 -8.14
CA LEU A 263 -19.70 -7.28 -9.12
C LEU A 263 -20.58 -8.50 -9.46
N ARG A 264 -21.86 -8.52 -9.06
CA ARG A 264 -22.83 -9.57 -9.45
C ARG A 264 -23.74 -9.14 -10.58
#